data_AF-A0A1I8GLU1-F1
#
_entry.id   AF-A0A1I8GLU1-F1
#
_cell.length_a   1.000
_cell.length_b   1.000
_cell.length_c   1.000
_cell.angle_alpha   90.00
_cell.angle_beta   90.00
_cell.angle_gamma   90.00
#
_symmetry.space_group_name_H-M   'P 1'
#
loop_
_entity.id
_entity.type
_entity.pdbx_description
1 polymer ?
#
loop_
_entity_poly.entity_id
_entity_poly.type
_entity_poly.pdbx_seq_one_letter_code
_entity_poly.pdbx_strand_id
1 'polypeptide(L)'
;MAGNMQDYFKSRFEDNLLVKMPEREDDHLTSATRLLEKKREMMEVETALSAQKEEFQMKMESLQQRREELEKKEQQLKESLLKFDRFLKETDAKRVRAVKKATEERSYRRQKEQEIAQVQEDMSVYSELLDRLNKLADKYLAFQRYLERVVEVSDEFTEIREVVDRFETLSSTYQDLKRREQLTQDSIEVCRTQQQAYKEAKANEVLSQNNALSGLQERLEAATSAAMKREAEWTLIKHSVADRTMQIGTVRVASYNLCQLVNKYQGGLHQRHQQMQELDDLATKATGGDIGQVTSDQLTRVQQFVMDLTAVTERVVANKRSATSAAATAAATATAAAETERTMEL
;
A
#
# COMPACT_ATOMS: atom_id res chain seq x y z
N MET A 1 -110.41 60.81 -18.45
CA MET A 1 -111.21 61.90 -17.86
C MET A 1 -111.51 62.92 -18.96
N ALA A 2 -112.29 62.52 -19.96
CA ALA A 2 -112.59 63.30 -21.17
C ALA A 2 -114.11 63.57 -21.29
N GLY A 3 -114.78 63.71 -20.14
CA GLY A 3 -116.13 64.25 -20.00
C GLY A 3 -116.02 65.50 -19.14
N ASN A 4 -116.86 66.49 -19.41
CA ASN A 4 -116.89 67.83 -18.82
C ASN A 4 -116.04 68.92 -19.46
N MET A 5 -115.25 68.71 -20.52
CA MET A 5 -114.71 69.88 -21.24
C MET A 5 -115.83 70.59 -22.02
N GLN A 6 -116.71 69.83 -22.66
CA GLN A 6 -117.90 70.36 -23.34
C GLN A 6 -118.91 70.99 -22.37
N ASP A 7 -119.19 70.38 -21.21
CA ASP A 7 -120.07 70.97 -20.21
C ASP A 7 -119.43 72.18 -19.52
N TYR A 8 -118.11 72.18 -19.34
CA TYR A 8 -117.38 73.34 -18.82
C TYR A 8 -117.37 74.50 -19.81
N PHE A 9 -117.15 74.24 -21.10
CA PHE A 9 -117.27 75.28 -22.13
C PHE A 9 -118.73 75.72 -22.31
N LYS A 10 -119.72 74.82 -22.28
CA LYS A 10 -121.15 75.20 -22.31
C LYS A 10 -121.55 76.05 -21.11
N SER A 11 -121.29 75.60 -19.88
CA SER A 11 -121.61 76.33 -18.66
C SER A 11 -120.90 77.67 -18.60
N ARG A 12 -119.62 77.73 -19.00
CA ARG A 12 -118.85 78.98 -19.00
C ARG A 12 -119.21 79.92 -20.15
N PHE A 13 -119.76 79.39 -21.25
CA PHE A 13 -120.29 80.20 -22.35
C PHE A 13 -121.71 80.71 -22.00
N GLU A 14 -122.55 79.89 -21.38
CA GLU A 14 -123.85 80.28 -20.84
C GLU A 14 -123.71 81.35 -19.74
N ASP A 15 -122.76 81.21 -18.83
CA ASP A 15 -122.50 82.18 -17.75
C ASP A 15 -121.94 83.53 -18.25
N ASN A 16 -121.20 83.55 -19.37
CA ASN A 16 -120.58 84.78 -19.91
C ASN A 16 -121.37 85.45 -21.04
N LEU A 17 -122.40 84.81 -21.61
CA LEU A 17 -123.30 85.42 -22.60
C LEU A 17 -124.52 86.11 -21.97
N LEU A 18 -124.77 85.87 -20.67
CA LEU A 18 -125.81 86.52 -19.86
C LEU A 18 -125.39 87.95 -19.47
N VAL A 19 -125.25 88.82 -20.47
CA VAL A 19 -125.53 90.25 -20.25
C VAL A 19 -127.00 90.32 -19.87
N LYS A 20 -127.28 90.46 -18.57
CA LYS A 20 -128.62 90.81 -18.08
C LYS A 20 -129.05 92.10 -18.79
N MET A 21 -129.89 91.98 -19.82
CA MET A 21 -130.59 93.11 -20.40
C MET A 21 -131.45 93.73 -19.29
N PRO A 22 -131.28 95.02 -18.96
CA PRO A 22 -132.17 95.69 -18.03
C PRO A 22 -133.63 95.59 -18.49
N GLU A 23 -134.54 95.26 -17.57
CA GLU A 23 -135.99 95.30 -17.81
C GLU A 23 -136.43 96.75 -18.03
N ARG A 24 -137.30 96.94 -19.02
CA ARG A 24 -137.72 98.21 -19.64
C ARG A 24 -138.64 99.02 -18.73
N GLU A 25 -138.37 100.31 -18.59
CA GLU A 25 -139.37 101.32 -18.22
C GLU A 25 -139.49 102.35 -19.37
N ASP A 26 -140.02 101.94 -20.53
CA ASP A 26 -140.17 102.82 -21.71
C ASP A 26 -141.60 102.72 -22.29
N ASP A 27 -142.57 103.33 -21.61
CA ASP A 27 -143.94 103.45 -22.16
C ASP A 27 -144.20 104.80 -22.87
N HIS A 28 -143.22 105.70 -22.95
CA HIS A 28 -143.37 107.00 -23.64
C HIS A 28 -142.10 107.45 -24.39
N LEU A 29 -141.66 106.71 -25.42
CA LEU A 29 -140.59 107.16 -26.34
C LEU A 29 -140.86 106.75 -27.81
N THR A 30 -140.56 107.65 -28.75
CA THR A 30 -140.85 107.56 -30.20
C THR A 30 -139.95 106.54 -30.93
N SER A 31 -140.34 106.04 -32.11
CA SER A 31 -139.59 105.06 -32.94
C SER A 31 -138.13 105.47 -33.24
N ALA A 32 -137.84 106.77 -33.27
CA ALA A 32 -136.50 107.32 -33.43
C ALA A 32 -135.58 107.05 -32.23
N THR A 33 -136.10 107.07 -31.00
CA THR A 33 -135.35 106.84 -29.75
C THR A 33 -134.98 105.37 -29.54
N ARG A 34 -135.86 104.43 -29.90
CA ARG A 34 -135.57 102.98 -29.85
C ARG A 34 -134.45 102.57 -30.83
N LEU A 35 -134.38 103.22 -31.99
CA LEU A 35 -133.27 103.00 -32.94
C LEU A 35 -131.94 103.51 -32.38
N LEU A 36 -131.96 104.64 -31.66
CA LEU A 36 -130.78 105.21 -31.01
C LEU A 36 -130.29 104.32 -29.86
N GLU A 37 -131.19 103.74 -29.07
CA GLU A 37 -130.83 102.78 -28.02
C GLU A 37 -130.28 101.47 -28.58
N LYS A 38 -130.88 100.90 -29.63
CA LYS A 38 -130.32 99.71 -30.29
C LYS A 38 -128.96 99.98 -30.94
N LYS A 39 -128.74 101.21 -31.46
CA LYS A 39 -127.40 101.64 -31.93
C LYS A 39 -126.41 101.80 -30.77
N ARG A 40 -126.86 102.30 -29.61
CA ARG A 40 -126.06 102.41 -28.40
C ARG A 40 -125.66 101.04 -27.85
N GLU A 41 -126.61 100.11 -27.72
CA GLU A 41 -126.34 98.72 -27.31
C GLU A 41 -125.38 98.02 -28.29
N MET A 42 -125.56 98.23 -29.59
CA MET A 42 -124.66 97.68 -30.61
C MET A 42 -123.24 98.25 -30.48
N MET A 43 -123.10 99.55 -30.25
CA MET A 43 -121.80 100.17 -29.96
C MET A 43 -121.20 99.67 -28.63
N GLU A 44 -122.01 99.46 -27.59
CA GLU A 44 -121.55 98.94 -26.28
C GLU A 44 -121.06 97.48 -26.40
N VAL A 45 -121.76 96.63 -27.17
CA VAL A 45 -121.31 95.27 -27.47
C VAL A 45 -120.09 95.26 -28.39
N GLU A 46 -120.03 96.14 -29.39
CA GLU A 46 -118.89 96.26 -30.30
C GLU A 46 -117.62 96.76 -29.57
N THR A 47 -117.77 97.72 -28.66
CA THR A 47 -116.68 98.19 -27.78
C THR A 47 -116.26 97.11 -26.78
N ALA A 48 -117.18 96.36 -26.16
CA ALA A 48 -116.85 95.24 -25.28
C ALA A 48 -116.16 94.08 -26.03
N LEU A 49 -116.61 93.77 -27.25
CA LEU A 49 -115.98 92.77 -28.12
C LEU A 49 -114.59 93.23 -28.58
N SER A 50 -114.42 94.52 -28.88
CA SER A 50 -113.11 95.10 -29.19
C SER A 50 -112.16 94.98 -28.00
N ALA A 51 -112.62 95.32 -26.79
CA ALA A 51 -111.84 95.18 -25.56
C ALA A 51 -111.45 93.71 -25.29
N GLN A 52 -112.37 92.75 -25.48
CA GLN A 52 -112.08 91.33 -25.31
C GLN A 52 -111.09 90.80 -26.36
N LYS A 53 -111.18 91.27 -27.61
CA LYS A 53 -110.21 90.96 -28.67
C LYS A 53 -108.83 91.52 -28.34
N GLU A 54 -108.75 92.76 -27.84
CA GLU A 54 -107.49 93.36 -27.38
C GLU A 54 -106.91 92.59 -26.19
N GLU A 55 -107.71 92.21 -25.19
CA GLU A 55 -107.25 91.39 -24.07
C GLU A 55 -106.74 90.01 -24.51
N PHE A 56 -107.45 89.36 -25.43
CA PHE A 56 -107.03 88.07 -25.97
C PHE A 56 -105.73 88.22 -26.76
N GLN A 57 -105.61 89.29 -27.55
CA GLN A 57 -104.40 89.61 -28.30
C GLN A 57 -103.22 89.85 -27.36
N MET A 58 -103.37 90.66 -26.30
CA MET A 58 -102.34 90.87 -25.28
C MET A 58 -101.94 89.56 -24.58
N LYS A 59 -102.91 88.70 -24.25
CA LYS A 59 -102.64 87.38 -23.64
C LYS A 59 -101.87 86.48 -24.60
N MET A 60 -102.25 86.44 -25.88
CA MET A 60 -101.56 85.66 -26.91
C MET A 60 -100.14 86.15 -27.14
N GLU A 61 -99.93 87.47 -27.19
CA GLU A 61 -98.60 88.07 -27.29
C GLU A 61 -97.73 87.73 -26.08
N SER A 62 -98.27 87.79 -24.85
CA SER A 62 -97.53 87.40 -23.65
C SER A 62 -97.15 85.92 -23.62
N LEU A 63 -98.05 85.04 -24.09
CA LEU A 63 -97.80 83.61 -24.18
C LEU A 63 -96.79 83.29 -25.28
N GLN A 64 -96.84 84.02 -26.40
CA GLN A 64 -95.86 83.90 -27.46
C GLN A 64 -94.48 84.34 -26.98
N GLN A 65 -94.37 85.49 -26.30
CA GLN A 65 -93.12 85.93 -25.66
C GLN A 65 -92.60 84.90 -24.66
N ARG A 66 -93.46 84.34 -23.81
CA ARG A 66 -93.08 83.30 -22.84
C ARG A 66 -92.59 82.02 -23.50
N ARG A 67 -93.21 81.62 -24.62
CA ARG A 67 -92.77 80.47 -25.42
C ARG A 67 -91.40 80.73 -26.04
N GLU A 68 -91.20 81.90 -26.64
CA GLU A 68 -89.92 82.30 -27.23
C GLU A 68 -88.81 82.38 -26.15
N GLU A 69 -89.10 82.87 -24.96
CA GLU A 69 -88.16 82.86 -23.83
C GLU A 69 -87.80 81.45 -23.36
N LEU A 70 -88.80 80.55 -23.26
CA LEU A 70 -88.57 79.16 -22.90
C LEU A 70 -87.72 78.45 -23.94
N GLU A 71 -88.00 78.67 -25.23
CA GLU A 71 -87.22 78.11 -26.32
C GLU A 71 -85.78 78.62 -26.30
N LYS A 72 -85.55 79.91 -26.07
CA LYS A 72 -84.20 80.47 -25.87
C LYS A 72 -83.47 79.83 -24.69
N LYS A 73 -84.14 79.64 -23.55
CA LYS A 73 -83.55 78.98 -22.37
C LYS A 73 -83.25 77.50 -22.65
N GLU A 74 -84.11 76.81 -23.37
CA GLU A 74 -83.89 75.42 -23.79
C GLU A 74 -82.68 75.31 -24.72
N GLN A 75 -82.56 76.20 -25.71
CA GLN A 75 -81.41 76.27 -26.60
C GLN A 75 -80.11 76.56 -25.83
N GLN A 76 -80.12 77.52 -24.91
CA GLN A 76 -78.97 77.81 -24.03
C GLN A 76 -78.57 76.61 -23.17
N LEU A 77 -79.54 75.88 -22.62
CA LEU A 77 -79.28 74.68 -21.84
C LEU A 77 -78.65 73.58 -22.70
N LYS A 78 -79.20 73.34 -23.90
CA LYS A 78 -78.63 72.38 -24.87
C LYS A 78 -77.19 72.74 -25.24
N GLU A 79 -76.91 74.01 -25.52
CA GLU A 79 -75.55 74.47 -25.79
C GLU A 79 -74.62 74.29 -24.59
N SER A 80 -75.09 74.58 -23.37
CA SER A 80 -74.30 74.39 -22.16
C SER A 80 -73.97 72.92 -21.92
N LEU A 81 -74.93 72.00 -22.15
CA LEU A 81 -74.72 70.56 -22.05
C LEU A 81 -73.67 70.07 -23.06
N LEU A 82 -73.72 70.55 -24.30
CA LEU A 82 -72.70 70.24 -25.31
C LEU A 82 -71.32 70.74 -24.90
N LYS A 83 -71.23 71.95 -24.33
CA LYS A 83 -69.97 72.50 -23.80
C LYS A 83 -69.44 71.67 -22.62
N PHE A 84 -70.31 71.26 -21.69
CA PHE A 84 -69.94 70.43 -20.55
C PHE A 84 -69.51 69.02 -20.97
N ASP A 85 -70.24 68.36 -21.86
CA ASP A 85 -69.87 67.05 -22.40
C ASP A 85 -68.51 67.11 -23.12
N ARG A 86 -68.30 68.16 -23.92
CA ARG A 86 -66.99 68.41 -24.55
C ARG A 86 -65.90 68.64 -23.51
N PHE A 87 -66.15 69.43 -22.48
CA PHE A 87 -65.19 69.69 -21.40
C PHE A 87 -64.84 68.42 -20.62
N LEU A 88 -65.83 67.58 -20.29
CA LEU A 88 -65.61 66.30 -19.62
C LEU A 88 -64.76 65.37 -20.47
N LYS A 89 -65.11 65.20 -21.75
CA LYS A 89 -64.32 64.39 -22.70
C LYS A 89 -62.89 64.89 -22.84
N GLU A 90 -62.68 66.20 -22.98
CA GLU A 90 -61.35 66.78 -23.09
C GLU A 90 -60.54 66.64 -21.78
N THR A 91 -61.18 66.80 -20.64
CA THR A 91 -60.54 66.67 -19.31
C THR A 91 -60.17 65.22 -19.02
N ASP A 92 -61.07 64.27 -19.29
CA ASP A 92 -60.76 62.85 -19.17
C ASP A 92 -59.67 62.43 -20.16
N ALA A 93 -59.69 62.93 -21.41
CA ALA A 93 -58.62 62.68 -22.37
C ALA A 93 -57.27 63.27 -21.90
N LYS A 94 -57.26 64.42 -21.22
CA LYS A 94 -56.04 64.98 -20.59
C LYS A 94 -55.59 64.13 -19.40
N ARG A 95 -56.52 63.71 -18.53
CA ARG A 95 -56.25 62.84 -17.38
C ARG A 95 -55.66 61.50 -17.81
N VAL A 96 -56.30 60.82 -18.77
CA VAL A 96 -55.83 59.54 -19.31
C VAL A 96 -54.45 59.68 -19.95
N ARG A 97 -54.20 60.73 -20.74
CA ARG A 97 -52.87 60.99 -21.32
C ARG A 97 -51.81 61.25 -20.25
N ALA A 98 -52.13 62.05 -19.24
CA ALA A 98 -51.21 62.35 -18.14
C ALA A 98 -50.89 61.09 -17.32
N VAL A 99 -51.90 60.28 -16.99
CA VAL A 99 -51.71 59.01 -16.28
C VAL A 99 -50.88 58.05 -17.12
N LYS A 100 -51.21 57.86 -18.40
CA LYS A 100 -50.46 56.97 -19.31
C LYS A 100 -48.99 57.39 -19.41
N LYS A 101 -48.72 58.68 -19.63
CA LYS A 101 -47.35 59.21 -19.68
C LYS A 101 -46.61 59.01 -18.35
N ALA A 102 -47.29 59.23 -17.21
CA ALA A 102 -46.69 59.01 -15.90
C ALA A 102 -46.39 57.52 -15.64
N THR A 103 -47.25 56.60 -16.08
CA THR A 103 -47.01 55.16 -15.94
C THR A 103 -45.87 54.69 -16.84
N GLU A 104 -45.82 55.14 -18.09
CA GLU A 104 -44.74 54.81 -19.04
C GLU A 104 -43.40 55.32 -18.53
N GLU A 105 -43.34 56.56 -18.06
CA GLU A 105 -42.16 57.17 -17.46
C GLU A 105 -41.70 56.41 -16.20
N ARG A 106 -42.64 55.98 -15.34
CA ARG A 106 -42.30 55.16 -14.16
C ARG A 106 -41.76 53.79 -14.54
N SER A 107 -42.33 53.14 -15.56
CA SER A 107 -41.79 51.85 -16.05
C SER A 107 -40.41 52.03 -16.67
N TYR A 108 -40.20 53.11 -17.43
CA TYR A 108 -38.91 53.41 -18.04
C TYR A 108 -37.82 53.69 -17.00
N ARG A 109 -38.14 54.48 -15.96
CA ARG A 109 -37.21 54.70 -14.83
C ARG A 109 -36.85 53.41 -14.12
N ARG A 110 -37.83 52.54 -13.83
CA ARG A 110 -37.55 51.24 -13.20
C ARG A 110 -36.61 50.39 -14.03
N GLN A 111 -36.80 50.36 -15.36
CA GLN A 111 -35.88 49.65 -16.26
C GLN A 111 -34.47 50.24 -16.19
N LYS A 112 -34.33 51.57 -16.23
CA LYS A 112 -33.02 52.22 -16.12
C LYS A 112 -32.37 52.07 -14.76
N GLU A 113 -33.13 52.08 -13.68
CA GLU A 113 -32.63 51.79 -12.33
C GLU A 113 -32.09 50.35 -12.22
N GLN A 114 -32.76 49.38 -12.85
CA GLN A 114 -32.26 48.01 -12.91
C GLN A 114 -30.97 47.90 -13.74
N GLU A 115 -30.91 48.55 -14.90
CA GLU A 115 -29.68 48.60 -15.71
C GLU A 115 -28.52 49.26 -14.94
N ILE A 116 -28.78 50.35 -14.22
CA ILE A 116 -27.77 51.02 -13.38
C ILE A 116 -27.30 50.09 -12.27
N ALA A 117 -28.20 49.38 -11.59
CA ALA A 117 -27.85 48.44 -10.54
C ALA A 117 -26.96 47.30 -11.07
N GLN A 118 -27.29 46.74 -12.24
CA GLN A 118 -26.48 45.71 -12.89
C GLN A 118 -25.07 46.23 -13.22
N VAL A 119 -24.98 47.41 -13.84
CA VAL A 119 -23.68 48.00 -14.19
C VAL A 119 -22.85 48.34 -12.95
N GLN A 120 -23.49 48.76 -11.86
CA GLN A 120 -22.81 49.01 -10.58
C GLN A 120 -22.27 47.72 -9.95
N GLU A 121 -23.03 46.63 -10.02
CA GLU A 121 -22.58 45.30 -9.58
C GLU A 121 -21.37 44.85 -10.41
N ASP A 122 -21.47 44.92 -11.74
CA ASP A 122 -20.36 44.60 -12.65
C ASP A 122 -19.11 45.44 -12.34
N MET A 123 -19.26 46.75 -12.16
CA MET A 123 -18.17 47.64 -11.77
C MET A 123 -17.52 47.23 -10.45
N SER A 124 -18.31 46.81 -9.47
CA SER A 124 -17.78 46.32 -8.19
C SER A 124 -16.95 45.05 -8.36
N VAL A 125 -17.43 44.09 -9.17
CA VAL A 125 -16.73 42.84 -9.47
C VAL A 125 -15.42 43.11 -10.21
N TYR A 126 -15.44 44.00 -11.21
CA TYR A 126 -14.22 44.37 -11.93
C TYR A 126 -13.23 45.12 -11.04
N SER A 127 -13.71 45.99 -10.13
CA SER A 127 -12.84 46.67 -9.15
C SER A 127 -12.15 45.67 -8.23
N GLU A 128 -12.87 44.68 -7.70
CA GLU A 128 -12.27 43.64 -6.88
C GLU A 128 -11.25 42.80 -7.66
N LEU A 129 -11.55 42.48 -8.92
CA LEU A 129 -10.62 41.76 -9.79
C LEU A 129 -9.34 42.56 -10.02
N LEU A 130 -9.47 43.86 -10.31
CA LEU A 130 -8.33 44.75 -10.47
C LEU A 130 -7.50 44.84 -9.19
N ASP A 131 -8.13 44.95 -8.02
CA ASP A 131 -7.42 44.96 -6.74
C ASP A 131 -6.67 43.65 -6.48
N ARG A 132 -7.26 42.50 -6.84
CA ARG A 132 -6.58 41.19 -6.74
C ARG A 132 -5.39 41.11 -7.69
N LEU A 133 -5.55 41.57 -8.92
CA LEU A 133 -4.47 41.59 -9.92
C LEU A 133 -3.35 42.55 -9.53
N ASN A 134 -3.66 43.73 -9.01
CA ASN A 134 -2.67 44.68 -8.50
C ASN A 134 -1.88 44.09 -7.33
N LYS A 135 -2.56 43.46 -6.36
CA LYS A 135 -1.86 42.75 -5.26
C LYS A 135 -0.94 41.63 -5.75
N LEU A 136 -1.31 40.93 -6.84
CA LEU A 136 -0.44 39.94 -7.47
C LEU A 136 0.74 40.61 -8.17
N ALA A 137 0.50 41.68 -8.93
CA ALA A 137 1.54 42.45 -9.59
C ALA A 137 2.56 43.01 -8.59
N ASP A 138 2.11 43.57 -7.46
CA ASP A 138 2.98 44.08 -6.39
C ASP A 138 3.88 42.98 -5.80
N LYS A 139 3.34 41.76 -5.62
CA LYS A 139 4.14 40.61 -5.18
C LYS A 139 5.20 40.25 -6.22
N TYR A 140 4.85 40.24 -7.50
CA TYR A 140 5.79 39.91 -8.57
C TYR A 140 6.82 41.00 -8.84
N LEU A 141 6.49 42.27 -8.54
CA LEU A 141 7.39 43.40 -8.69
C LEU A 141 8.67 43.24 -7.85
N ALA A 142 8.56 42.66 -6.65
CA ALA A 142 9.73 42.37 -5.81
C ALA A 142 10.68 41.37 -6.48
N PHE A 143 10.14 40.32 -7.11
CA PHE A 143 10.94 39.33 -7.85
C PHE A 143 11.52 39.91 -9.13
N GLN A 144 10.77 40.72 -9.85
CA GLN A 144 11.28 41.43 -11.03
C GLN A 144 12.46 42.33 -10.65
N ARG A 145 12.32 43.19 -9.63
CA ARG A 145 13.42 44.05 -9.16
C ARG A 145 14.65 43.26 -8.73
N TYR A 146 14.45 42.11 -8.08
CA TYR A 146 15.54 41.21 -7.74
C TYR A 146 16.24 40.69 -9.00
N LEU A 147 15.50 40.22 -9.99
CA LEU A 147 16.07 39.70 -11.24
C LEU A 147 16.74 40.79 -12.08
N GLU A 148 16.18 41.99 -12.13
CA GLU A 148 16.83 43.18 -12.71
C GLU A 148 18.17 43.42 -12.03
N ARG A 149 18.22 43.37 -10.69
CA ARG A 149 19.46 43.53 -9.94
C ARG A 149 20.47 42.41 -10.21
N VAL A 150 20.01 41.18 -10.41
CA VAL A 150 20.89 40.05 -10.78
C VAL A 150 21.51 40.30 -12.15
N VAL A 151 20.74 40.77 -13.13
CA VAL A 151 21.24 41.15 -14.46
C VAL A 151 22.22 42.33 -14.37
N GLU A 152 21.95 43.33 -13.53
CA GLU A 152 22.88 44.46 -13.33
C GLU A 152 24.23 44.05 -12.71
N VAL A 153 24.25 43.03 -11.86
CA VAL A 153 25.46 42.58 -11.14
C VAL A 153 26.22 41.52 -11.95
N SER A 154 25.53 40.77 -12.79
CA SER A 154 26.09 39.66 -13.56
C SER A 154 26.37 40.07 -14.99
N ASP A 155 27.64 40.10 -15.39
CA ASP A 155 28.03 40.35 -16.79
C ASP A 155 27.64 39.19 -17.74
N GLU A 156 27.21 38.04 -17.21
CA GLU A 156 26.85 36.85 -17.99
C GLU A 156 25.45 36.91 -18.63
N PHE A 157 24.57 37.79 -18.15
CA PHE A 157 23.18 37.87 -18.62
C PHE A 157 22.84 39.30 -19.03
N THR A 158 22.17 39.44 -20.17
CA THR A 158 21.72 40.73 -20.70
C THR A 158 20.25 41.01 -20.40
N GLU A 159 19.44 39.94 -20.35
CA GLU A 159 18.02 40.03 -20.07
C GLU A 159 17.60 39.06 -18.96
N ILE A 160 16.55 39.43 -18.20
CA ILE A 160 15.96 38.57 -17.17
C ILE A 160 15.54 37.22 -17.75
N ARG A 161 15.09 37.20 -19.01
CA ARG A 161 14.66 35.98 -19.71
C ARG A 161 15.80 34.97 -19.80
N GLU A 162 17.03 35.40 -20.07
CA GLU A 162 18.19 34.51 -20.16
C GLU A 162 18.50 33.85 -18.80
N VAL A 163 18.32 34.59 -17.71
CA VAL A 163 18.44 34.05 -16.33
C VAL A 163 17.40 32.95 -16.09
N VAL A 164 16.15 33.19 -16.51
CA VAL A 164 15.05 32.22 -16.36
C VAL A 164 15.29 30.99 -17.23
N ASP A 165 15.62 31.15 -18.51
CA ASP A 165 15.88 30.03 -19.43
C ASP A 165 17.07 29.18 -18.95
N ARG A 166 18.12 29.82 -18.41
CA ARG A 166 19.25 29.13 -17.77
C ARG A 166 18.82 28.37 -16.53
N PHE A 167 18.00 28.97 -15.67
CA PHE A 167 17.47 28.32 -14.48
C PHE A 167 16.59 27.12 -14.83
N GLU A 168 15.73 27.22 -15.84
CA GLU A 168 14.88 26.13 -16.32
C GLU A 168 15.74 24.96 -16.83
N THR A 169 16.74 25.27 -17.66
CA THR A 169 17.67 24.26 -18.17
C THR A 169 18.45 23.59 -17.04
N LEU A 170 18.95 24.37 -16.06
CA LEU A 170 19.68 23.84 -14.92
C LEU A 170 18.78 23.00 -14.00
N SER A 171 17.54 23.44 -13.79
CA SER A 171 16.56 22.72 -12.99
C SER A 171 16.16 21.39 -13.64
N SER A 172 15.94 21.39 -14.96
CA SER A 172 15.67 20.18 -15.73
C SER A 172 16.85 19.21 -15.68
N THR A 173 18.07 19.68 -15.94
CA THR A 173 19.28 18.84 -15.86
C THR A 173 19.54 18.32 -14.45
N TYR A 174 19.29 19.12 -13.41
CA TYR A 174 19.38 18.68 -12.02
C TYR A 174 18.36 17.57 -11.71
N GLN A 175 17.11 17.71 -12.15
CA GLN A 175 16.10 16.67 -11.97
C GLN A 175 16.48 15.38 -12.70
N ASP A 176 17.01 15.48 -13.91
CA ASP A 176 17.48 14.34 -14.69
C ASP A 176 18.66 13.64 -14.02
N LEU A 177 19.64 14.41 -13.52
CA LEU A 177 20.79 13.88 -12.81
C LEU A 177 20.38 13.18 -11.52
N LYS A 178 19.47 13.80 -10.74
CA LYS A 178 18.93 13.23 -9.52
C LYS A 178 18.19 11.91 -9.78
N ARG A 179 17.39 11.84 -10.86
CA ARG A 179 16.74 10.58 -11.28
C ARG A 179 17.77 9.51 -11.64
N ARG A 180 18.82 9.86 -12.39
CA ARG A 180 19.89 8.91 -12.74
C ARG A 180 20.69 8.43 -11.54
N GLU A 181 20.97 9.32 -10.59
CA GLU A 181 21.62 8.99 -9.33
C GLU A 181 20.79 7.97 -8.54
N GLN A 182 19.47 8.22 -8.41
CA GLN A 182 18.55 7.28 -7.75
C GLN A 182 18.55 5.91 -8.43
N LEU A 183 18.40 5.86 -9.76
CA LEU A 183 18.45 4.58 -10.49
C LEU A 183 19.79 3.85 -10.33
N THR A 184 20.90 4.60 -10.32
CA THR A 184 22.23 4.03 -10.12
C THR A 184 22.36 3.47 -8.70
N GLN A 185 21.88 4.21 -7.70
CA GLN A 185 21.87 3.80 -6.31
C GLN A 185 21.04 2.52 -6.11
N ASP A 186 19.84 2.44 -6.71
CA ASP A 186 19.00 1.25 -6.69
C ASP A 186 19.75 0.05 -7.30
N SER A 187 20.44 0.25 -8.43
CA SER A 187 21.22 -0.82 -9.09
C SER A 187 22.41 -1.30 -8.23
N ILE A 188 23.07 -0.38 -7.51
CA ILE A 188 24.14 -0.70 -6.57
C ILE A 188 23.60 -1.51 -5.40
N GLU A 189 22.42 -1.15 -4.88
CA GLU A 189 21.76 -1.89 -3.80
C GLU A 189 21.37 -3.30 -4.23
N VAL A 190 20.83 -3.47 -5.44
CA VAL A 190 20.56 -4.79 -6.02
C VAL A 190 21.86 -5.60 -6.17
N CYS A 191 22.94 -5.01 -6.67
CA CYS A 191 24.22 -5.72 -6.80
C CYS A 191 24.80 -6.10 -5.43
N ARG A 192 24.72 -5.21 -4.43
CA ARG A 192 25.17 -5.47 -3.05
C ARG A 192 24.39 -6.60 -2.41
N THR A 193 23.07 -6.63 -2.55
CA THR A 193 22.22 -7.71 -2.00
C THR A 193 22.54 -9.05 -2.67
N GLN A 194 22.71 -9.08 -3.99
CA GLN A 194 23.15 -10.29 -4.71
C GLN A 194 24.53 -10.77 -4.27
N GLN A 195 25.49 -9.86 -4.09
CA GLN A 195 26.83 -10.19 -3.61
C GLN A 195 26.79 -10.78 -2.19
N GLN A 196 25.97 -10.19 -1.31
CA GLN A 196 25.79 -10.69 0.05
C GLN A 196 25.20 -12.10 0.05
N ALA A 197 24.14 -12.33 -0.73
CA ALA A 197 23.53 -13.66 -0.88
C ALA A 197 24.53 -14.70 -1.41
N TYR A 198 25.37 -14.33 -2.40
CA TYR A 198 26.41 -15.21 -2.91
C TYR A 198 27.46 -15.56 -1.85
N LYS A 199 27.91 -14.57 -1.07
CA LYS A 199 28.87 -14.79 0.03
C LYS A 199 28.31 -15.73 1.09
N GLU A 200 27.05 -15.55 1.48
CA GLU A 200 26.37 -16.42 2.45
C GLU A 200 26.23 -17.85 1.90
N ALA A 201 25.83 -18.01 0.64
CA ALA A 201 25.76 -19.31 -0.01
C ALA A 201 27.12 -20.02 -0.04
N LYS A 202 28.20 -19.30 -0.37
CA LYS A 202 29.56 -19.85 -0.37
C LYS A 202 30.10 -20.14 1.03
N ALA A 203 29.79 -19.31 2.03
CA ALA A 203 30.13 -19.60 3.41
C ALA A 203 29.45 -20.89 3.90
N ASN A 204 28.16 -21.07 3.57
CA ASN A 204 27.43 -22.30 3.87
C ASN A 204 28.03 -23.53 3.16
N GLU A 205 28.46 -23.39 1.91
CA GLU A 205 29.14 -24.47 1.18
C GLU A 205 30.46 -24.85 1.85
N VAL A 206 31.29 -23.87 2.24
CA VAL A 206 32.54 -24.12 2.98
C VAL A 206 32.27 -24.82 4.31
N LEU A 207 31.25 -24.40 5.06
CA LEU A 207 30.86 -25.07 6.30
C LEU A 207 30.42 -26.52 6.05
N SER A 208 29.64 -26.77 5.00
CA SER A 208 29.23 -28.12 4.61
C SER A 208 30.44 -29.00 4.25
N GLN A 209 31.38 -28.48 3.46
CA GLN A 209 32.62 -29.18 3.11
C GLN A 209 33.51 -29.42 4.32
N ASN A 210 33.62 -28.46 5.25
CA ASN A 210 34.38 -28.61 6.48
C ASN A 210 33.79 -29.71 7.39
N ASN A 211 32.46 -29.75 7.51
CA ASN A 211 31.76 -30.82 8.22
C ASN A 211 32.05 -32.19 7.58
N ALA A 212 32.03 -32.28 6.25
CA ALA A 212 32.37 -33.51 5.54
C ALA A 212 33.84 -33.91 5.75
N LEU A 213 34.77 -32.94 5.72
CA LEU A 213 36.19 -33.15 5.97
C LEU A 213 36.44 -33.64 7.39
N SER A 214 35.79 -33.05 8.38
CA SER A 214 35.85 -33.48 9.78
C SER A 214 35.37 -34.93 9.93
N GLY A 215 34.26 -35.29 9.28
CA GLY A 215 33.78 -36.68 9.25
C GLY A 215 34.73 -37.65 8.57
N LEU A 216 35.44 -37.23 7.52
CA LEU A 216 36.48 -38.04 6.87
C LEU A 216 37.73 -38.18 7.75
N GLN A 217 38.14 -37.13 8.46
CA GLN A 217 39.25 -37.17 9.42
C GLN A 217 38.95 -38.12 10.58
N GLU A 218 37.76 -38.05 11.16
CA GLU A 218 37.34 -38.97 12.23
C GLU A 218 37.38 -40.43 11.75
N ARG A 219 36.93 -40.71 10.53
CA ARG A 219 37.02 -42.04 9.92
C ARG A 219 38.47 -42.49 9.69
N LEU A 220 39.35 -41.57 9.28
CA LEU A 220 40.77 -41.86 9.11
C LEU A 220 41.41 -42.20 10.45
N GLU A 221 41.17 -41.40 11.49
CA GLU A 221 41.68 -41.63 12.86
C GLU A 221 41.14 -42.95 13.45
N ALA A 222 39.88 -43.27 13.21
CA ALA A 222 39.30 -44.55 13.60
C ALA A 222 39.99 -45.73 12.88
N ALA A 223 40.27 -45.59 11.58
CA ALA A 223 40.96 -46.62 10.80
C ALA A 223 42.44 -46.78 11.22
N THR A 224 43.16 -45.67 11.43
CA THR A 224 44.56 -45.70 11.85
C THR A 224 44.72 -46.23 13.27
N SER A 225 43.85 -45.84 14.20
CA SER A 225 43.85 -46.41 15.56
C SER A 225 43.55 -47.91 15.56
N ALA A 226 42.62 -48.38 14.72
CA ALA A 226 42.36 -49.80 14.53
C ALA A 226 43.55 -50.54 13.90
N ALA A 227 44.25 -49.92 12.95
CA ALA A 227 45.46 -50.48 12.36
C ALA A 227 46.60 -50.58 13.39
N MET A 228 46.84 -49.52 14.17
CA MET A 228 47.83 -49.51 15.25
C MET A 228 47.57 -50.59 16.30
N LYS A 229 46.29 -50.82 16.67
CA LYS A 229 45.93 -51.92 17.58
C LYS A 229 46.33 -53.29 17.01
N ARG A 230 45.98 -53.56 15.74
CA ARG A 230 46.36 -54.81 15.07
C ARG A 230 47.87 -54.95 14.91
N GLU A 231 48.57 -53.86 14.64
CA GLU A 231 50.03 -53.86 14.55
C GLU A 231 50.67 -54.15 15.91
N ALA A 232 50.17 -53.56 16.99
CA ALA A 232 50.61 -53.87 18.35
C ALA A 232 50.40 -55.36 18.68
N GLU A 233 49.22 -55.91 18.39
CA GLU A 233 48.94 -57.35 18.54
C GLU A 233 49.91 -58.20 17.71
N TRP A 234 50.18 -57.81 16.46
CA TRP A 234 51.13 -58.50 15.59
C TRP A 234 52.56 -58.45 16.11
N THR A 235 53.03 -57.30 16.63
CA THR A 235 54.36 -57.18 17.23
C THR A 235 54.53 -58.06 18.45
N LEU A 236 53.49 -58.18 19.30
CA LEU A 236 53.52 -59.09 20.46
C LEU A 236 53.66 -60.55 20.00
N ILE A 237 52.90 -60.96 18.98
CA ILE A 237 53.03 -62.28 18.37
C ILE A 237 54.44 -62.48 17.82
N LYS A 238 54.97 -61.50 17.09
CA LYS A 238 56.33 -61.54 16.52
C LYS A 238 57.40 -61.67 17.61
N HIS A 239 57.30 -60.91 18.70
CA HIS A 239 58.20 -61.03 19.85
C HIS A 239 58.12 -62.44 20.47
N SER A 240 56.91 -62.94 20.71
CA SER A 240 56.70 -64.30 21.21
C SER A 240 57.31 -65.37 20.30
N VAL A 241 57.17 -65.22 18.99
CA VAL A 241 57.79 -66.11 18.00
C VAL A 241 59.32 -65.98 18.02
N ALA A 242 59.86 -64.77 18.12
CA ALA A 242 61.31 -64.55 18.22
C ALA A 242 61.89 -65.16 19.50
N ASP A 243 61.23 -65.00 20.64
CA ASP A 243 61.63 -65.61 21.92
C ASP A 243 61.63 -67.14 21.83
N ARG A 244 60.56 -67.75 21.29
CA ARG A 244 60.50 -69.20 21.04
C ARG A 244 61.60 -69.64 20.08
N THR A 245 61.85 -68.88 19.02
CA THR A 245 62.91 -69.17 18.05
C THR A 245 64.29 -69.11 18.70
N MET A 246 64.54 -68.13 19.56
CA MET A 246 65.78 -68.00 20.32
C MET A 246 65.95 -69.17 21.30
N GLN A 247 64.90 -69.54 22.05
CA GLN A 247 64.93 -70.71 22.94
C GLN A 247 65.27 -71.99 22.17
N ILE A 248 64.65 -72.20 21.01
CA ILE A 248 64.98 -73.31 20.12
C ILE A 248 66.45 -73.22 19.68
N GLY A 249 66.95 -72.03 19.30
CA GLY A 249 68.36 -71.81 18.96
C GLY A 249 69.32 -72.15 20.11
N THR A 250 69.00 -71.76 21.34
CA THR A 250 69.80 -72.08 22.53
C THR A 250 69.81 -73.57 22.81
N VAL A 251 68.65 -74.24 22.74
CA VAL A 251 68.56 -75.70 22.87
C VAL A 251 69.43 -76.35 21.80
N ARG A 252 69.36 -75.90 20.55
CA ARG A 252 70.18 -76.41 19.44
C ARG A 252 71.68 -76.30 19.72
N VAL A 253 72.16 -75.13 20.11
CA VAL A 253 73.58 -74.90 20.40
C VAL A 253 74.02 -75.76 21.60
N ALA A 254 73.20 -75.88 22.64
CA ALA A 254 73.50 -76.74 23.79
C ALA A 254 73.55 -78.22 23.39
N SER A 255 72.59 -78.70 22.61
CA SER A 255 72.55 -80.06 22.06
C SER A 255 73.78 -80.35 21.20
N TYR A 256 74.15 -79.42 20.33
CA TYR A 256 75.35 -79.54 19.49
C TYR A 256 76.63 -79.58 20.33
N ASN A 257 76.77 -78.69 21.31
CA ASN A 257 77.93 -78.64 22.21
C ASN A 257 78.06 -79.93 23.04
N LEU A 258 76.95 -80.46 23.54
CA LEU A 258 76.91 -81.74 24.26
C LEU A 258 77.28 -82.90 23.33
N CYS A 259 76.74 -82.94 22.10
CA CYS A 259 77.09 -83.96 21.11
C CYS A 259 78.57 -83.91 20.73
N GLN A 260 79.15 -82.72 20.54
CA GLN A 260 80.59 -82.57 20.37
C GLN A 260 81.39 -83.11 21.56
N LEU A 261 80.94 -82.87 22.79
CA LEU A 261 81.59 -83.38 23.99
C LEU A 261 81.54 -84.92 24.03
N VAL A 262 80.38 -85.51 23.75
CA VAL A 262 80.21 -86.97 23.62
C VAL A 262 81.14 -87.54 22.55
N ASN A 263 81.21 -86.90 21.38
CA ASN A 263 82.13 -87.31 20.31
C ASN A 263 83.60 -87.19 20.72
N LYS A 264 83.97 -86.20 21.56
CA LYS A 264 85.33 -86.08 22.11
C LYS A 264 85.68 -87.22 23.08
N TYR A 265 84.71 -87.73 23.85
CA TYR A 265 84.93 -88.83 24.79
C TYR A 265 84.76 -90.23 24.16
N GLN A 266 83.95 -90.38 23.11
CA GLN A 266 83.84 -91.62 22.33
C GLN A 266 84.98 -91.80 21.30
N GLY A 267 85.64 -90.70 20.90
CA GLY A 267 86.71 -90.71 19.90
C GLY A 267 88.11 -90.60 20.49
N GLY A 268 88.70 -91.73 20.88
CA GLY A 268 90.16 -91.87 20.82
C GLY A 268 90.61 -91.74 19.35
N LEU A 269 91.47 -90.74 19.08
CA LEU A 269 92.29 -90.55 17.86
C LEU A 269 91.91 -91.41 16.62
N HIS A 270 91.16 -90.85 15.63
CA HIS A 270 91.35 -90.98 14.15
C HIS A 270 90.08 -90.71 13.29
N GLN A 271 89.67 -89.44 13.10
CA GLN A 271 88.98 -88.92 11.88
C GLN A 271 88.54 -87.48 12.12
N ARG A 272 89.50 -86.56 12.21
CA ARG A 272 89.27 -85.17 12.62
C ARG A 272 89.11 -84.19 11.45
N HIS A 273 88.87 -84.67 10.21
CA HIS A 273 88.88 -83.78 9.03
C HIS A 273 87.87 -84.07 7.91
N GLN A 274 87.10 -85.17 7.93
CA GLN A 274 86.11 -85.45 6.87
C GLN A 274 84.65 -85.17 7.23
N GLN A 275 84.28 -85.11 8.51
CA GLN A 275 82.91 -84.78 8.94
C GLN A 275 82.67 -83.27 9.17
N MET A 276 83.73 -82.46 9.09
CA MET A 276 83.65 -81.01 9.35
C MET A 276 83.14 -80.23 8.12
N GLN A 277 83.19 -80.81 6.91
CA GLN A 277 82.67 -80.20 5.68
C GLN A 277 81.20 -80.56 5.41
N GLU A 278 80.72 -81.76 5.77
CA GLU A 278 79.32 -82.17 5.51
C GLU A 278 78.29 -81.45 6.41
N LEU A 279 78.70 -81.00 7.60
CA LEU A 279 77.81 -80.28 8.53
C LEU A 279 77.59 -78.81 8.14
N ASP A 280 78.57 -78.16 7.51
CA ASP A 280 78.45 -76.77 7.03
C ASP A 280 77.64 -76.68 5.73
N ASP A 281 77.75 -77.67 4.84
CA ASP A 281 76.98 -77.71 3.59
C ASP A 281 75.49 -78.05 3.79
N LEU A 282 75.12 -78.80 4.83
CA LEU A 282 73.69 -79.03 5.17
C LEU A 282 73.05 -77.81 5.85
N ALA A 283 73.81 -77.01 6.60
CA ALA A 283 73.29 -75.83 7.28
C ALA A 283 72.89 -74.69 6.32
N THR A 284 73.49 -74.63 5.13
CA THR A 284 73.17 -73.61 4.11
C THR A 284 71.99 -73.96 3.20
N LYS A 285 71.52 -75.23 3.18
CA LYS A 285 70.45 -75.69 2.26
C LYS A 285 69.18 -76.24 2.93
N ALA A 286 69.14 -76.39 4.25
CA ALA A 286 68.00 -76.97 4.96
C ALA A 286 66.89 -75.95 5.27
N THR A 287 65.66 -76.23 4.86
CA THR A 287 64.46 -75.54 5.35
C THR A 287 64.16 -75.95 6.80
N GLY A 288 63.43 -75.11 7.54
CA GLY A 288 63.31 -75.18 9.02
C GLY A 288 62.85 -76.52 9.62
N GLY A 289 62.26 -77.42 8.83
CA GLY A 289 61.90 -78.79 9.24
C GLY A 289 63.11 -79.74 9.37
N ASP A 290 64.06 -79.69 8.44
CA ASP A 290 65.23 -80.57 8.43
C ASP A 290 66.20 -80.27 9.58
N ILE A 291 66.30 -78.99 9.97
CA ILE A 291 67.20 -78.56 11.05
C ILE A 291 66.68 -79.04 12.43
N GLY A 292 65.36 -79.22 12.58
CA GLY A 292 64.77 -79.79 13.79
C GLY A 292 65.14 -81.26 13.98
N GLN A 293 65.13 -82.04 12.91
CA GLN A 293 65.50 -83.46 12.93
C GLN A 293 66.97 -83.66 13.30
N VAL A 294 67.88 -82.87 12.72
CA VAL A 294 69.32 -82.91 13.07
C VAL A 294 69.57 -82.68 14.56
N THR A 295 68.82 -81.78 15.19
CA THR A 295 68.96 -81.50 16.64
C THR A 295 68.42 -82.65 17.49
N SER A 296 67.30 -83.25 17.08
CA SER A 296 66.72 -84.43 17.73
C SER A 296 67.69 -85.60 17.67
N ASP A 297 68.29 -85.86 16.51
CA ASP A 297 69.25 -86.94 16.32
C ASP A 297 70.51 -86.73 17.18
N GLN A 298 71.00 -85.49 17.29
CA GLN A 298 72.10 -85.15 18.20
C GLN A 298 71.75 -85.43 19.67
N LEU A 299 70.54 -85.08 20.13
CA LEU A 299 70.07 -85.37 21.48
C LEU A 299 69.92 -86.88 21.73
N THR A 300 69.38 -87.63 20.78
CA THR A 300 69.27 -89.10 20.86
C THR A 300 70.66 -89.75 20.98
N ARG A 301 71.66 -89.23 20.25
CA ARG A 301 73.04 -89.72 20.33
C ARG A 301 73.69 -89.41 21.68
N VAL A 302 73.45 -88.22 22.23
CA VAL A 302 73.88 -87.87 23.60
C VAL A 302 73.19 -88.77 24.63
N GLN A 303 71.89 -89.02 24.49
CA GLN A 303 71.12 -89.91 25.37
C GLN A 303 71.69 -91.34 25.36
N GLN A 304 71.97 -91.89 24.18
CA GLN A 304 72.57 -93.23 24.06
C GLN A 304 73.91 -93.32 24.79
N PHE A 305 74.78 -92.31 24.65
CA PHE A 305 76.05 -92.27 25.36
C PHE A 305 75.91 -92.17 26.89
N VAL A 306 74.96 -91.37 27.38
CA VAL A 306 74.69 -91.29 28.83
C VAL A 306 74.15 -92.62 29.36
N MET A 307 73.27 -93.29 28.62
CA MET A 307 72.79 -94.63 28.97
C MET A 307 73.93 -95.65 29.00
N ASP A 308 74.83 -95.61 28.02
CA ASP A 308 76.02 -96.47 27.96
C ASP A 308 76.97 -96.18 29.15
N LEU A 309 77.23 -94.91 29.47
CA LEU A 309 78.02 -94.50 30.65
C LEU A 309 77.36 -94.97 31.95
N THR A 310 76.04 -94.90 32.05
CA THR A 310 75.29 -95.34 33.24
C THR A 310 75.41 -96.86 33.38
N ALA A 311 75.21 -97.61 32.30
CA ALA A 311 75.41 -99.06 32.27
C ALA A 311 76.86 -99.47 32.59
N VAL A 312 77.86 -98.71 32.11
CA VAL A 312 79.27 -98.92 32.46
C VAL A 312 79.52 -98.64 33.94
N THR A 313 78.96 -97.56 34.48
CA THR A 313 79.13 -97.19 35.89
C THR A 313 78.46 -98.22 36.81
N GLU A 314 77.27 -98.69 36.46
CA GLU A 314 76.58 -99.78 37.16
C GLU A 314 77.39 -101.08 37.11
N ARG A 315 78.01 -101.42 35.96
CA ARG A 315 78.94 -102.55 35.85
C ARG A 315 80.19 -102.37 36.70
N VAL A 316 80.78 -101.18 36.76
CA VAL A 316 81.96 -100.88 37.59
C VAL A 316 81.61 -100.95 39.08
N VAL A 317 80.43 -100.45 39.49
CA VAL A 317 79.94 -100.56 40.87
C VAL A 317 79.65 -102.02 41.23
N ALA A 318 79.07 -102.80 40.32
CA ALA A 318 78.88 -104.25 40.49
C ALA A 318 80.22 -104.99 40.62
N ASN A 319 81.22 -104.65 39.81
CA ASN A 319 82.58 -105.20 39.91
C ASN A 319 83.31 -104.78 41.18
N LYS A 320 83.08 -103.56 41.67
CA LYS A 320 83.65 -103.10 42.95
C LYS A 320 83.03 -103.86 44.12
N ARG A 321 81.73 -104.18 44.06
CA ARG A 321 81.02 -105.02 45.03
C ARG A 321 81.52 -106.47 45.03
N SER A 322 81.78 -107.07 43.86
CA SER A 322 82.34 -108.42 43.76
C SER A 322 83.80 -108.49 44.21
N ALA A 323 84.61 -107.45 43.96
CA ALA A 323 85.98 -107.35 44.47
C ALA A 323 86.04 -107.22 46.00
N THR A 324 85.11 -106.49 46.62
CA THR A 324 85.00 -106.44 48.09
C THR A 324 84.51 -107.75 48.72
N SER A 325 83.70 -108.56 48.02
CA SER A 325 83.30 -109.87 48.55
C SER A 325 84.44 -110.90 48.46
N ALA A 326 85.27 -110.85 47.41
CA ALA A 326 86.44 -111.72 47.26
C ALA A 326 87.55 -111.43 48.28
N ALA A 327 87.75 -110.16 48.66
CA ALA A 327 88.71 -109.77 49.70
C ALA A 327 88.29 -110.24 51.11
N ALA A 328 87.00 -110.32 51.39
CA ALA A 328 86.49 -110.83 52.67
C ALA A 328 86.68 -112.36 52.81
N THR A 329 86.68 -113.12 51.70
CA THR A 329 86.86 -114.59 51.72
C THR A 329 88.32 -115.01 51.89
N ALA A 330 89.27 -114.20 51.42
CA ALA A 330 90.72 -114.44 51.61
C ALA A 330 91.21 -114.13 53.05
N ALA A 331 90.53 -113.23 53.77
CA ALA A 331 90.88 -112.91 55.16
C ALA A 331 90.46 -114.01 56.17
N ALA A 332 89.40 -114.79 55.88
CA ALA A 332 88.94 -115.86 56.76
C ALA A 332 89.79 -117.15 56.68
N THR A 333 90.54 -117.34 55.59
CA THR A 333 91.41 -118.52 55.38
C THR A 333 92.82 -118.36 55.98
N ALA A 334 93.27 -117.12 56.23
CA ALA A 334 94.56 -116.85 56.88
C ALA A 334 94.51 -117.01 58.42
N THR A 335 93.35 -116.83 59.05
CA THR A 335 93.21 -116.93 60.51
C THR A 335 93.13 -118.38 61.01
N ALA A 336 92.71 -119.33 60.17
CA ALA A 336 92.65 -120.75 60.50
C ALA A 336 94.02 -121.47 60.45
N ALA A 337 95.03 -120.87 59.81
CA ALA A 337 96.38 -121.45 59.70
C ALA A 337 97.34 -121.03 60.84
N ALA A 338 96.96 -120.03 61.65
CA ALA A 338 97.76 -119.56 62.79
C ALA A 338 97.42 -120.23 64.13
N GLU A 339 96.33 -121.01 64.21
CA GLU A 339 95.94 -121.78 65.41
C GLU A 339 96.62 -123.16 65.50
N THR A 340 97.35 -123.60 64.46
CA THR A 340 98.04 -124.91 64.44
C THR A 340 99.54 -124.88 64.73
N GLU A 341 100.16 -123.70 64.92
CA GLU A 341 101.60 -123.54 65.21
C GLU A 341 101.93 -123.15 66.67
N ARG A 342 100.93 -123.08 67.57
CA ARG A 342 101.11 -122.68 68.98
C ARG A 342 100.83 -123.79 70.02
N THR A 343 100.75 -125.05 69.59
CA THR A 343 100.54 -126.24 70.44
C THR A 343 101.74 -127.21 70.49
N MET A 344 102.94 -126.79 70.09
CA MET A 344 104.18 -127.53 70.28
C MET A 344 105.34 -126.60 70.65
N GLU A 345 105.27 -125.98 71.83
CA GLU A 345 106.40 -125.75 72.75
C GLU A 345 105.87 -125.13 74.06
N LEU A 346 105.92 -125.96 75.12
CA LEU A 346 105.44 -125.82 76.51
C LEU A 346 103.98 -126.17 76.82
#